data_AF-A0AAV4K3D6-F1
#
_entry.id   AF-A0AAV4K3D6-F1
#
_cell.length_a   1.000
_cell.length_b   1.000
_cell.length_c   1.000
_cell.angle_alpha   90.00
_cell.angle_beta   90.00
_cell.angle_gamma   90.00
#
_symmetry.space_group_name_H-M   'P 1'
#
loop_
_entity.id
_entity.type
_entity.pdbx_description
1 polymer ?
#
loop_
_entity_poly.entity_id
_entity_poly.type
_entity_poly.pdbx_seq_one_letter_code
_entity_poly.pdbx_strand_id
1 'polypeptide(L)'
;MSTREQIVQQADLLGYRGEKREEYLKQEFKVLAERAAIARKEELERAARKEELEPAARKEELEAELAAKKEEAERTREDKTRNRDKNVAGKNSGWNSEGRNGR
;
A
#
# COMPACT_ATOMS: atom_id res chain seq x y z
N MET A 1 -39.99 -3.99 11.44
CA MET A 1 -40.60 -3.37 10.25
C MET A 1 -39.50 -3.05 9.26
N SER A 2 -39.64 -3.54 8.03
CA SER A 2 -38.75 -3.23 6.89
C SER A 2 -39.03 -1.82 6.34
N THR A 3 -38.03 -1.20 5.71
CA THR A 3 -38.20 0.09 4.99
C THR A 3 -39.35 0.03 3.99
N ARG A 4 -39.54 -1.13 3.35
CA ARG A 4 -40.65 -1.36 2.42
C ARG A 4 -42.01 -1.34 3.10
N GLU A 5 -42.11 -1.90 4.30
CA GLU A 5 -43.33 -1.89 5.10
C GLU A 5 -43.65 -0.50 5.64
N GLN A 6 -42.62 0.28 6.02
CA GLN A 6 -42.77 1.66 6.46
C GLN A 6 -43.36 2.55 5.36
N ILE A 7 -42.87 2.42 4.12
CA ILE A 7 -43.39 3.16 2.97
C ILE A 7 -44.87 2.81 2.71
N VAL A 8 -45.23 1.54 2.80
CA VAL A 8 -46.62 1.08 2.62
C VAL A 8 -47.54 1.63 3.72
N GLN A 9 -47.12 1.52 4.99
CA GLN A 9 -47.88 2.09 6.11
C GLN A 9 -48.02 3.61 6.00
N GLN A 10 -46.98 4.30 5.54
CA GLN A 10 -47.02 5.75 5.35
C GLN A 10 -48.02 6.15 4.26
N ALA A 11 -48.11 5.38 3.18
CA ALA A 11 -49.14 5.60 2.15
C ALA A 11 -50.56 5.46 2.73
N ASP A 12 -50.77 4.47 3.60
CA ASP A 12 -52.05 4.22 4.24
C ASP A 12 -52.39 5.32 5.28
N LEU A 13 -51.39 5.81 6.04
CA LEU A 13 -51.53 6.94 6.98
C LEU A 13 -51.86 8.27 6.28
N LEU A 14 -51.32 8.48 5.08
CA LEU A 14 -51.63 9.65 4.24
C LEU A 14 -53.00 9.53 3.55
N GLY A 15 -53.69 8.41 3.71
CA GLY A 15 -54.99 8.16 3.10
C GLY A 15 -54.92 8.00 1.58
N TYR A 16 -53.74 7.72 1.02
CA TYR A 16 -53.59 7.50 -0.41
C TYR A 16 -54.28 6.21 -0.83
N ARG A 17 -55.10 6.28 -1.89
CA ARG A 17 -55.83 5.14 -2.45
C ARG A 17 -55.79 5.17 -3.98
N GLY A 18 -55.94 3.99 -4.59
CA GLY A 18 -55.90 3.82 -6.05
C GLY A 18 -54.59 4.35 -6.66
N GLU A 19 -54.71 5.07 -7.77
CA GLU A 19 -53.58 5.60 -8.55
C GLU A 19 -52.63 6.47 -7.69
N LYS A 20 -53.16 7.30 -6.78
CA LYS A 20 -52.32 8.13 -5.89
C LYS A 20 -51.43 7.29 -4.99
N ARG A 21 -51.93 6.14 -4.54
CA ARG A 21 -51.15 5.20 -3.71
C ARG A 21 -50.06 4.55 -4.54
N GLU A 22 -50.39 4.10 -5.75
CA GLU A 22 -49.42 3.48 -6.65
C GLU A 22 -48.31 4.44 -7.05
N GLU A 23 -48.65 5.68 -7.36
CA GLU A 23 -47.69 6.70 -7.74
C GLU A 23 -46.74 7.05 -6.57
N TYR A 24 -47.30 7.23 -5.37
CA TYR A 24 -46.51 7.45 -4.15
C TYR A 24 -45.54 6.28 -3.90
N LEU A 25 -46.04 5.04 -3.91
CA LEU A 25 -45.20 3.86 -3.70
C LEU A 25 -44.10 3.75 -4.77
N LYS A 26 -44.43 4.01 -6.04
CA LYS A 26 -43.47 3.96 -7.14
C LYS A 26 -42.37 5.01 -6.97
N GLN A 27 -42.71 6.22 -6.55
CA GLN A 27 -41.73 7.28 -6.29
C GLN A 27 -40.82 6.91 -5.12
N GLU A 28 -41.39 6.50 -3.99
CA GLU A 28 -40.60 6.14 -2.80
C GLU A 28 -39.69 4.93 -3.04
N PHE A 29 -40.18 3.89 -3.72
CA PHE A 29 -39.34 2.74 -4.07
C PHE A 29 -38.25 3.09 -5.07
N LYS A 30 -38.50 4.01 -6.00
CA LYS A 30 -37.48 4.52 -6.91
C LYS A 30 -36.38 5.24 -6.13
N VAL A 31 -36.74 6.15 -5.21
CA VAL A 31 -35.78 6.87 -4.35
C VAL A 31 -34.97 5.89 -3.50
N LEU A 32 -35.62 4.87 -2.94
CA LEU A 32 -34.93 3.84 -2.17
C LEU A 32 -33.91 3.07 -3.01
N ALA A 33 -34.27 2.69 -4.23
CA ALA A 33 -33.39 1.99 -5.15
C ALA A 33 -32.20 2.85 -5.60
N GLU A 34 -32.43 4.14 -5.88
CA GLU A 34 -31.37 5.09 -6.23
C GLU A 34 -30.38 5.28 -5.08
N ARG A 35 -30.87 5.44 -3.85
CA ARG A 35 -30.02 5.50 -2.65
C ARG A 35 -29.19 4.24 -2.46
N ALA A 36 -29.79 3.06 -2.65
CA ALA A 36 -29.07 1.80 -2.58
C ALA A 36 -27.98 1.68 -3.66
N ALA A 37 -28.26 2.17 -4.88
CA ALA A 37 -27.29 2.19 -5.96
C ALA A 37 -26.12 3.14 -5.67
N ILE A 38 -26.38 4.32 -5.10
CA ILE A 38 -25.33 5.27 -4.69
C ILE A 38 -24.48 4.64 -3.58
N ALA A 39 -25.10 4.11 -2.53
CA ALA A 39 -24.38 3.46 -1.44
C ALA A 39 -23.47 2.32 -1.92
N ARG A 40 -23.95 1.50 -2.87
CA ARG A 40 -23.15 0.43 -3.48
C ARG A 40 -21.98 0.97 -4.30
N LYS A 41 -22.15 2.07 -5.03
CA LYS A 41 -21.05 2.72 -5.76
C LYS A 41 -20.00 3.27 -4.80
N GLU A 42 -20.41 3.96 -3.74
CA GLU A 42 -19.50 4.48 -2.72
C GLU A 42 -18.73 3.35 -2.01
N GLU A 43 -19.40 2.23 -1.74
CA GLU A 43 -18.74 1.05 -1.17
C GLU A 43 -17.68 0.47 -2.12
N LEU A 44 -17.97 0.38 -3.42
CA LEU A 44 -17.01 -0.05 -4.44
C LEU A 44 -15.83 0.92 -4.56
N GLU A 45 -16.08 2.23 -4.57
CA GLU A 45 -15.01 3.24 -4.58
C GLU A 45 -14.14 3.16 -3.33
N ARG A 46 -14.74 2.92 -2.16
CA ARG A 46 -14.02 2.73 -0.91
C ARG A 46 -13.19 1.45 -0.92
N ALA A 47 -13.72 0.37 -1.50
CA ALA A 47 -12.99 -0.88 -1.68
C ALA A 47 -11.80 -0.67 -2.62
N ALA A 48 -11.99 0.00 -3.75
CA ALA A 48 -10.92 0.33 -4.69
C ALA A 48 -9.82 1.18 -4.04
N ARG A 49 -10.17 2.21 -3.25
CA ARG A 49 -9.17 3.00 -2.50
C ARG A 49 -8.43 2.19 -1.44
N LYS A 50 -9.09 1.25 -0.78
CA LYS A 50 -8.42 0.34 0.17
C LYS A 50 -7.45 -0.59 -0.55
N GLU A 51 -7.86 -1.15 -1.68
CA GLU A 51 -7.01 -1.98 -2.53
C GLU A 51 -5.87 -1.20 -3.21
N GLU A 52 -5.96 0.12 -3.37
CA GLU A 52 -4.83 0.95 -3.82
C GLU A 52 -3.82 1.26 -2.71
N LEU A 53 -4.24 1.28 -1.45
CA LEU A 53 -3.34 1.52 -0.31
C LEU A 53 -2.46 0.31 0.03
N GLU A 54 -2.94 -0.93 -0.14
CA GLU A 54 -2.12 -2.15 0.06
C GLU A 54 -0.88 -2.26 -0.86
N PRO A 55 -0.96 -2.03 -2.19
CA PRO A 55 0.19 -2.09 -3.08
C PRO A 55 1.11 -0.88 -2.91
N ALA A 56 0.60 0.29 -2.48
CA ALA A 56 1.44 1.45 -2.16
C ALA A 56 2.34 1.15 -0.95
N ALA A 57 1.78 0.59 0.12
CA ALA A 57 2.55 0.18 1.29
C ALA A 57 3.61 -0.89 0.94
N ARG A 58 3.28 -1.85 0.07
CA ARG A 58 4.25 -2.86 -0.40
C ARG A 58 5.35 -2.29 -1.30
N LYS A 59 5.08 -1.22 -2.07
CA LYS A 59 6.10 -0.56 -2.90
C LYS A 59 7.15 0.15 -2.03
N GLU A 60 6.71 0.90 -1.02
CA GLU A 60 7.63 1.58 -0.10
C GLU A 60 8.46 0.58 0.71
N GLU A 61 7.87 -0.54 1.15
CA GLU A 61 8.59 -1.60 1.85
C GLU A 61 9.65 -2.28 0.97
N LEU A 62 9.33 -2.56 -0.29
CA LEU A 62 10.28 -3.12 -1.26
C LEU A 62 11.41 -2.15 -1.61
N GLU A 63 11.12 -0.85 -1.73
CA GLU A 63 12.15 0.17 -1.95
C GLU A 63 13.10 0.28 -0.76
N ALA A 64 12.57 0.23 0.47
CA ALA A 64 13.38 0.21 1.68
C ALA A 64 14.26 -1.06 1.77
N GLU A 65 13.72 -2.24 1.44
CA GLU A 65 14.49 -3.49 1.44
C GLU A 65 15.61 -3.48 0.38
N LEU A 66 15.33 -2.94 -0.82
CA LEU A 66 16.34 -2.79 -1.86
C LEU A 66 17.43 -1.78 -1.49
N ALA A 67 17.07 -0.69 -0.81
CA ALA A 67 18.03 0.28 -0.30
C ALA A 67 18.96 -0.35 0.76
N ALA A 68 18.39 -1.10 1.71
CA ALA A 68 19.17 -1.79 2.74
C ALA A 68 20.14 -2.84 2.16
N LYS A 69 19.70 -3.63 1.16
CA LYS A 69 20.58 -4.60 0.47
C LYS A 69 21.70 -3.93 -0.31
N LYS A 70 21.44 -2.78 -0.93
CA LYS A 70 22.49 -2.00 -1.63
C LYS A 70 23.54 -1.47 -0.65
N GLU A 71 23.09 -0.95 0.48
CA GLU A 71 23.99 -0.42 1.52
C GLU A 71 24.88 -1.54 2.11
N GLU A 72 24.33 -2.73 2.37
CA GLU A 72 25.10 -3.89 2.82
C GLU A 72 26.13 -4.34 1.76
N ALA A 73 25.73 -4.36 0.48
CA ALA A 73 26.63 -4.68 -0.62
C ALA A 73 27.76 -3.65 -0.79
N GLU A 74 27.52 -2.37 -0.50
CA GLU A 74 28.56 -1.33 -0.52
C GLU A 74 29.51 -1.46 0.66
N ARG A 75 29.00 -1.64 1.89
CA ARG A 75 29.85 -1.87 3.08
C ARG A 75 30.78 -3.07 2.90
N THR A 76 30.26 -4.18 2.37
CA THR A 76 31.08 -5.38 2.12
C THR A 76 32.12 -5.19 0.99
N ARG A 77 31.87 -4.30 0.02
CA ARG A 77 32.87 -3.92 -0.99
C ARG A 77 33.96 -3.04 -0.38
N GLU A 78 33.60 -2.05 0.43
CA GLU A 78 34.56 -1.17 1.11
C GLU A 78 35.46 -1.92 2.09
N ASP A 79 34.94 -2.90 2.83
CA ASP A 79 35.76 -3.72 3.73
C ASP A 79 36.77 -4.59 2.96
N LYS A 80 36.39 -5.11 1.79
CA LYS A 80 37.30 -5.89 0.94
C LYS A 80 38.41 -5.03 0.33
N THR A 81 38.14 -3.79 -0.06
CA THR A 81 39.16 -2.88 -0.59
C THR A 81 40.10 -2.42 0.52
N ARG A 82 39.57 -2.02 1.68
CA ARG A 82 40.36 -1.62 2.86
C ARG A 82 41.30 -2.73 3.34
N ASN A 83 40.89 -3.99 3.28
CA ASN A 83 41.73 -5.12 3.69
C ASN A 83 42.81 -5.47 2.64
N ARG A 84 42.56 -5.18 1.36
CA ARG A 84 43.55 -5.35 0.28
C ARG A 84 44.71 -4.35 0.43
N ASP A 85 44.40 -3.09 0.73
CA ASP A 85 45.42 -2.04 0.85
C ASP A 85 46.38 -2.27 2.02
N LYS A 86 45.88 -2.79 3.15
CA LYS A 86 46.72 -3.19 4.30
C LYS A 86 47.67 -4.35 3.96
N ASN A 87 47.21 -5.31 3.16
CA ASN A 87 48.03 -6.47 2.77
C ASN A 87 49.12 -6.13 1.73
N VAL A 88 48.92 -5.08 0.92
CA VAL A 88 49.94 -4.58 -0.01
C VAL A 88 51.00 -3.78 0.74
N ALA A 89 50.60 -2.95 1.72
CA ALA A 89 51.53 -2.18 2.54
C ALA A 89 52.44 -3.07 3.42
N GLY A 90 51.91 -4.19 3.94
CA GLY A 90 52.68 -5.11 4.81
C GLY A 90 53.68 -6.02 4.09
N LYS A 91 53.59 -6.18 2.76
CA LYS A 91 54.49 -7.07 2.00
C LYS A 91 55.72 -6.38 1.42
N ASN A 92 55.78 -5.04 1.42
CA ASN A 92 56.86 -4.29 0.79
C ASN A 92 57.95 -3.80 1.77
N SER A 93 57.95 -4.25 3.03
CA SER A 93 58.97 -3.92 4.04
C SER A 93 59.98 -5.05 4.29
N GLY A 94 60.04 -6.05 3.39
CA GLY A 94 60.95 -7.19 3.47
C GLY A 94 62.36 -6.88 2.95
N TRP A 95 63.24 -6.45 3.87
CA TRP A 95 64.68 -6.72 3.89
C TRP A 95 65.53 -6.24 2.70
N ASN A 96 66.17 -5.09 2.88
CA ASN A 96 67.36 -4.73 2.12
C ASN A 96 68.46 -4.28 3.09
N SER A 97 69.14 -5.22 3.75
CA SER A 97 70.34 -4.92 4.55
C SER A 97 71.16 -6.18 4.86
N GLU A 98 71.97 -6.62 3.90
CA GLU A 98 73.21 -7.37 4.15
C GLU A 98 74.19 -6.84 3.09
N GLY A 99 75.20 -6.04 3.40
CA GLY A 99 76.10 -6.15 4.55
C GLY A 99 77.47 -6.47 3.98
N ARG A 100 78.10 -5.45 3.37
CA ARG A 100 79.53 -5.48 3.03
C ARG A 100 80.30 -5.82 4.30
N ASN A 101 80.91 -7.00 4.36
CA ASN A 101 82.02 -7.26 5.25
C ASN A 101 83.26 -7.57 4.42
N GLY A 102 84.19 -6.62 4.45
CA GLY A 102 85.58 -6.84 4.10
C GLY A 102 86.39 -7.02 5.38
N ARG A 103 87.24 -8.04 5.40
CA ARG A 103 88.66 -8.04 5.78
C ARG A 103 89.14 -9.46 5.87
#